data_AF-A0A7W7J058-F1
#
_entry.id   AF-A0A7W7J058-F1
#
_cell.length_a   1.000
_cell.length_b   1.000
_cell.length_c   1.000
_cell.angle_alpha   90.00
_cell.angle_beta   90.00
_cell.angle_gamma   90.00
#
_symmetry.space_group_name_H-M   'P 1'
#
loop_
_entity.id
_entity.type
_entity.pdbx_description
1 polymer ?
#
loop_
_entity_poly.entity_id
_entity_poly.type
_entity_poly.pdbx_seq_one_letter_code
_entity_poly.pdbx_strand_id
1 'polypeptide(L)'
;MKKSNQSINKKEIMKKNVTVLGGIVAILFSLSSCKEADENKSEMKNPTEAMATNKKTVAMGSITMAEAKEKTITNLQEAFNGESNATARYAAFSKKAAEEGYKEIALLFKAASYAEKIHAGNHKAVLEEMGVTVKPATIDVKVLSTKENLEFAIKGETYEATTMYPNFLKDANTAANQLALISLNYAYKTEKKHKEFYEQALAALISNKANTLPSTYFVCPTCGNTYETTAPKRCGISMTSGEKFVKINSL
;
A
#
# COMPACT_ATOMS: atom_id res chain seq x y z
N MET A 1 -50.10 -53.56 -10.57
CA MET A 1 -49.65 -52.16 -10.76
C MET A 1 -50.74 -51.24 -10.23
N LYS A 2 -50.38 -50.29 -9.35
CA LYS A 2 -51.28 -49.52 -8.48
C LYS A 2 -52.14 -48.50 -9.24
N LYS A 3 -53.42 -48.39 -8.83
CA LYS A 3 -54.29 -47.21 -9.00
C LYS A 3 -53.93 -46.15 -7.94
N SER A 4 -54.01 -44.86 -8.28
CA SER A 4 -54.68 -43.84 -7.44
C SER A 4 -54.85 -42.52 -8.20
N ASN A 5 -56.08 -42.00 -8.12
CA ASN A 5 -56.51 -40.63 -8.42
C ASN A 5 -55.77 -39.60 -7.55
N GLN A 6 -55.70 -38.32 -7.98
CA GLN A 6 -56.55 -37.24 -7.46
C GLN A 6 -56.26 -35.84 -8.07
N SER A 7 -57.37 -35.25 -8.53
CA SER A 7 -57.78 -33.89 -8.89
C SER A 7 -56.96 -32.59 -8.61
N ILE A 8 -56.98 -31.71 -9.63
CA ILE A 8 -57.44 -30.28 -9.65
C ILE A 8 -56.67 -29.24 -8.79
N ASN A 9 -56.06 -28.20 -9.39
CA ASN A 9 -56.74 -26.90 -9.66
C ASN A 9 -55.85 -25.90 -10.41
N LYS A 10 -56.50 -25.10 -11.26
CA LYS A 10 -55.98 -23.94 -12.00
C LYS A 10 -55.64 -22.79 -11.05
N LYS A 11 -54.58 -22.04 -11.39
CA LYS A 11 -54.66 -20.57 -11.58
C LYS A 11 -53.39 -20.06 -12.26
N GLU A 12 -53.57 -19.59 -13.49
CA GLU A 12 -52.70 -18.61 -14.13
C GLU A 12 -52.57 -17.37 -13.25
N ILE A 13 -51.45 -16.65 -13.34
CA ILE A 13 -51.46 -15.19 -13.61
C ILE A 13 -50.06 -14.78 -14.11
N MET A 14 -50.12 -13.90 -15.10
CA MET A 14 -49.11 -13.54 -16.09
C MET A 14 -48.02 -12.57 -15.61
N LYS A 15 -46.91 -12.64 -16.34
CA LYS A 15 -45.94 -11.56 -16.60
C LYS A 15 -46.64 -10.24 -16.92
N LYS A 16 -46.04 -9.11 -16.54
CA LYS A 16 -46.10 -7.84 -17.31
C LYS A 16 -44.96 -6.89 -16.94
N ASN A 17 -44.11 -6.60 -17.92
CA ASN A 17 -43.37 -5.36 -18.03
C ASN A 17 -44.34 -4.26 -18.48
N VAL A 18 -44.24 -3.04 -17.93
CA VAL A 18 -44.75 -1.81 -18.56
C VAL A 18 -43.81 -0.65 -18.23
N THR A 19 -43.52 0.15 -19.25
CA THR A 19 -42.73 1.37 -19.24
C THR A 19 -43.65 2.59 -19.46
N VAL A 20 -43.30 3.73 -18.83
CA VAL A 20 -43.71 5.15 -19.07
C VAL A 20 -45.22 5.51 -18.91
N LEU A 21 -45.69 6.70 -18.50
CA LEU A 21 -45.18 8.07 -18.32
C LEU A 21 -46.19 8.87 -17.44
N GLY A 22 -45.72 9.87 -16.68
CA GLY A 22 -46.43 11.15 -16.47
C GLY A 22 -47.39 11.29 -15.28
N GLY A 23 -47.09 12.23 -14.38
CA GLY A 23 -48.02 12.71 -13.34
C GLY A 23 -47.35 13.59 -12.28
N ILE A 24 -47.46 14.90 -12.47
CA ILE A 24 -46.86 16.00 -11.70
C ILE A 24 -47.49 16.14 -10.30
N VAL A 25 -46.68 16.34 -9.26
CA VAL A 25 -47.11 17.01 -8.01
C VAL A 25 -46.10 18.10 -7.68
N ALA A 26 -46.62 19.33 -7.69
CA ALA A 26 -45.89 20.57 -7.44
C ALA A 26 -45.56 20.72 -5.94
N ILE A 27 -44.29 20.91 -5.62
CA ILE A 27 -43.85 21.48 -4.35
C ILE A 27 -43.29 22.86 -4.68
N LEU A 28 -44.03 23.88 -4.24
CA LEU A 28 -43.64 25.28 -4.33
C LEU A 28 -42.40 25.53 -3.46
N PHE A 29 -41.30 25.93 -4.09
CA PHE A 29 -40.36 26.86 -3.50
C PHE A 29 -40.08 27.96 -4.52
N SER A 30 -40.48 29.17 -4.15
CA SER A 30 -40.40 30.39 -4.96
C SER A 30 -38.96 30.78 -5.26
N LEU A 31 -38.70 31.07 -6.54
CA LEU A 31 -37.53 31.82 -7.00
C LEU A 31 -37.69 33.31 -6.67
N SER A 32 -36.64 33.94 -6.18
CA SER A 32 -36.33 35.34 -6.49
C SER A 32 -34.84 35.60 -6.35
N SER A 33 -34.32 36.31 -7.36
CA SER A 33 -32.93 36.64 -7.61
C SER A 33 -32.60 38.03 -7.07
N CYS A 34 -31.34 38.19 -6.64
CA CYS A 34 -30.49 39.40 -6.55
C CYS A 34 -31.08 40.77 -6.15
N LYS A 35 -30.57 41.29 -5.01
CA LYS A 35 -30.20 42.67 -4.61
C LYS A 35 -30.18 42.69 -3.07
N GLU A 36 -29.25 43.24 -2.30
CA GLU A 36 -28.17 44.21 -2.45
C GLU A 36 -27.06 43.84 -1.45
N ALA A 37 -25.83 44.25 -1.76
CA ALA A 37 -24.69 44.22 -0.85
C ALA A 37 -24.61 45.56 -0.08
N ASP A 38 -23.75 45.57 0.94
CA ASP A 38 -23.49 46.59 1.97
C ASP A 38 -24.31 46.34 3.26
N GLU A 39 -23.75 46.20 4.46
CA GLU A 39 -22.52 46.77 5.02
C GLU A 39 -21.92 45.81 6.07
N ASN A 40 -20.59 45.62 6.07
CA ASN A 40 -19.77 45.77 7.28
C ASN A 40 -18.27 45.80 6.91
N LYS A 41 -17.72 47.01 6.82
CA LYS A 41 -16.28 47.28 6.77
C LYS A 41 -15.70 47.10 8.17
N SER A 42 -14.85 46.10 8.37
CA SER A 42 -13.82 46.16 9.41
C SER A 42 -12.45 46.29 8.75
N GLU A 43 -11.79 47.40 9.08
CA GLU A 43 -10.51 47.88 8.58
C GLU A 43 -9.41 46.81 8.50
N MET A 44 -8.78 46.75 7.32
CA MET A 44 -7.46 46.16 7.14
C MET A 44 -6.42 47.22 7.53
N LYS A 45 -5.85 47.10 8.74
CA LYS A 45 -4.66 47.86 9.16
C LYS A 45 -3.41 47.00 8.93
N ASN A 46 -2.53 47.48 8.05
CA ASN A 46 -1.16 46.99 7.90
C ASN A 46 -0.41 47.14 9.23
N PRO A 47 0.35 46.12 9.66
CA PRO A 47 1.46 46.31 10.55
C PRO A 47 2.76 46.00 9.78
N THR A 48 3.29 47.02 9.12
CA THR A 48 4.74 47.21 9.08
C THR A 48 5.21 47.50 10.50
N GLU A 49 6.33 46.89 10.88
CA GLU A 49 7.09 47.13 12.12
C GLU A 49 6.47 46.65 13.45
N ALA A 50 6.67 45.36 13.74
CA ALA A 50 7.03 44.92 15.10
C ALA A 50 7.55 43.47 15.05
N MET A 51 8.86 43.28 14.90
CA MET A 51 9.54 42.07 15.37
C MET A 51 11.05 42.32 15.45
N ALA A 52 11.45 43.18 16.39
CA ALA A 52 12.80 43.19 16.91
C ALA A 52 12.85 42.26 18.13
N THR A 53 13.88 41.40 18.14
CA THR A 53 14.40 40.66 19.31
C THR A 53 13.58 39.47 19.82
N ASN A 54 13.92 38.26 19.35
CA ASN A 54 14.69 37.29 20.14
C ASN A 54 14.97 36.04 19.27
N LYS A 55 15.91 36.18 18.34
CA LYS A 55 16.40 35.07 17.51
C LYS A 55 17.49 34.34 18.29
N LYS A 56 17.11 33.44 19.20
CA LYS A 56 18.03 32.36 19.60
C LYS A 56 18.01 31.32 18.48
N THR A 57 18.70 31.67 17.39
CA THR A 57 18.96 30.78 16.27
C THR A 57 19.81 29.62 16.80
N VAL A 58 19.18 28.49 17.08
CA VAL A 58 19.91 27.22 17.03
C VAL A 58 20.12 26.97 15.54
N ALA A 59 21.31 27.28 15.06
CA ALA A 59 21.71 26.96 13.70
C ALA A 59 21.78 25.43 13.56
N MET A 60 20.67 24.79 13.23
CA MET A 60 20.74 23.51 12.52
C MET A 60 21.27 23.85 11.13
N GLY A 61 22.54 23.54 10.89
CA GLY A 61 23.20 23.78 9.61
C GLY A 61 22.33 23.24 8.47
N SER A 62 21.94 24.13 7.56
CA SER A 62 21.21 23.72 6.35
C SER A 62 22.14 22.90 5.49
N ILE A 63 21.84 21.61 5.31
CA ILE A 63 22.60 20.75 4.40
C ILE A 63 22.54 21.31 2.98
N THR A 64 23.65 21.23 2.27
CA THR A 64 23.73 21.61 0.86
C THR A 64 22.98 20.60 -0.02
N MET A 65 22.61 21.01 -1.23
CA MET A 65 21.99 20.11 -2.21
C MET A 65 22.89 18.92 -2.57
N ALA A 66 24.21 19.12 -2.61
CA ALA A 66 25.17 18.06 -2.86
C ALA A 66 25.17 17.02 -1.72
N GLU A 67 25.16 17.47 -0.46
CA GLU A 67 25.07 16.59 0.70
C GLU A 67 23.74 15.82 0.74
N ALA A 68 22.62 16.48 0.40
CA ALA A 68 21.31 15.83 0.31
C ALA A 68 21.28 14.75 -0.78
N LYS A 69 21.93 15.00 -1.93
CA LYS A 69 22.08 14.01 -3.02
C LYS A 69 22.88 12.79 -2.55
N GLU A 70 24.04 12.98 -1.93
CA GLU A 70 24.86 11.86 -1.42
C GLU A 70 24.14 11.06 -0.33
N LYS A 71 23.40 11.75 0.55
CA LYS A 71 22.56 11.11 1.55
C LYS A 71 21.47 10.26 0.89
N THR A 72 20.82 10.77 -0.16
CA THR A 72 19.81 10.02 -0.92
C THR A 72 20.40 8.78 -1.60
N ILE A 73 21.61 8.86 -2.15
CA ILE A 73 22.33 7.70 -2.71
C ILE A 73 22.57 6.64 -1.62
N THR A 74 23.06 7.07 -0.46
CA THR A 74 23.30 6.18 0.68
C THR A 74 22.02 5.48 1.12
N ASN A 75 20.93 6.25 1.27
CA ASN A 75 19.62 5.74 1.66
C ASN A 75 19.06 4.73 0.64
N LEU A 76 19.18 5.00 -0.66
CA LEU A 76 18.72 4.07 -1.71
C LEU A 76 19.55 2.77 -1.71
N GLN A 77 20.86 2.84 -1.48
CA GLN A 77 21.71 1.66 -1.36
C GLN A 77 21.36 0.85 -0.11
N GLU A 78 21.03 1.51 1.01
CA GLU A 78 20.56 0.85 2.23
C GLU A 78 19.19 0.18 2.00
N ALA A 79 18.23 0.87 1.37
CA ALA A 79 16.95 0.31 0.99
C ALA A 79 17.12 -0.90 0.06
N PHE A 80 17.93 -0.79 -0.99
CA PHE A 80 18.25 -1.92 -1.87
C PHE A 80 18.78 -3.13 -1.11
N ASN A 81 19.68 -2.92 -0.14
CA ASN A 81 20.23 -4.00 0.67
C ASN A 81 19.16 -4.63 1.59
N GLY A 82 18.33 -3.79 2.24
CA GLY A 82 17.23 -4.23 3.09
C GLY A 82 16.21 -5.06 2.32
N GLU A 83 15.75 -4.56 1.18
CA GLU A 83 14.77 -5.20 0.31
C GLU A 83 15.30 -6.50 -0.32
N SER A 84 16.59 -6.53 -0.67
CA SER A 84 17.23 -7.76 -1.15
C SER A 84 17.27 -8.84 -0.05
N ASN A 85 17.53 -8.44 1.20
CA ASN A 85 17.47 -9.33 2.35
C ASN A 85 16.03 -9.77 2.66
N ALA A 86 15.05 -8.86 2.59
CA ALA A 86 13.64 -9.18 2.80
C ALA A 86 13.13 -10.16 1.73
N THR A 87 13.49 -9.94 0.45
CA THR A 87 13.24 -10.87 -0.66
C THR A 87 13.69 -12.30 -0.31
N ALA A 88 14.96 -12.45 0.10
CA ALA A 88 15.56 -13.74 0.39
C ALA A 88 14.96 -14.39 1.67
N ARG A 89 14.76 -13.60 2.73
CA ARG A 89 14.16 -14.06 3.99
C ARG A 89 12.73 -14.55 3.76
N TYR A 90 11.88 -13.77 3.09
CA TYR A 90 10.48 -14.13 2.88
C TYR A 90 10.34 -15.34 1.94
N ALA A 91 11.23 -15.52 0.96
CA ALA A 91 11.27 -16.75 0.19
C ALA A 91 11.56 -17.98 1.09
N ALA A 92 12.53 -17.87 1.98
CA ALA A 92 12.87 -18.93 2.92
C ALA A 92 11.76 -19.18 3.97
N PHE A 93 11.12 -18.11 4.45
CA PHE A 93 10.01 -18.20 5.41
C PHE A 93 8.78 -18.82 4.77
N SER A 94 8.52 -18.54 3.49
CA SER A 94 7.48 -19.19 2.72
C SER A 94 7.68 -20.72 2.70
N LYS A 95 8.89 -21.18 2.37
CA LYS A 95 9.24 -22.62 2.39
C LYS A 95 9.01 -23.23 3.77
N LYS A 96 9.47 -22.54 4.82
CA LYS A 96 9.31 -23.01 6.21
C LYS A 96 7.84 -23.10 6.64
N ALA A 97 7.02 -22.12 6.31
CA ALA A 97 5.59 -22.14 6.58
C ALA A 97 4.89 -23.29 5.85
N ALA A 98 5.31 -23.59 4.63
CA ALA A 98 4.79 -24.74 3.87
C ALA A 98 5.15 -26.07 4.54
N GLU A 99 6.41 -26.23 4.97
CA GLU A 99 6.91 -27.43 5.66
C GLU A 99 6.17 -27.66 6.99
N GLU A 100 5.78 -26.60 7.68
CA GLU A 100 5.00 -26.66 8.93
C GLU A 100 3.48 -26.81 8.71
N GLY A 101 3.02 -26.88 7.45
CA GLY A 101 1.62 -27.08 7.11
C GLY A 101 0.77 -25.80 7.03
N TYR A 102 1.38 -24.62 7.12
CA TYR A 102 0.71 -23.32 7.06
C TYR A 102 0.71 -22.75 5.63
N LYS A 103 -0.03 -23.40 4.73
CA LYS A 103 -0.06 -23.08 3.30
C LYS A 103 -0.40 -21.60 3.01
N GLU A 104 -1.42 -21.05 3.66
CA GLU A 104 -1.87 -19.67 3.42
C GLU A 104 -0.81 -18.66 3.86
N ILE A 105 -0.14 -18.90 4.99
CA ILE A 105 0.99 -18.07 5.47
C ILE A 105 2.18 -18.19 4.50
N ALA A 106 2.44 -19.38 3.98
CA ALA A 106 3.47 -19.58 2.98
C ALA A 106 3.19 -18.77 1.69
N LEU A 107 1.93 -18.69 1.26
CA LEU A 107 1.54 -17.88 0.09
C LEU A 107 1.69 -16.38 0.35
N LEU A 108 1.38 -15.92 1.56
CA LEU A 108 1.63 -14.53 1.97
C LEU A 108 3.12 -14.18 1.88
N PHE A 109 3.99 -14.98 2.51
CA PHE A 109 5.44 -14.76 2.42
C PHE A 109 5.97 -14.82 0.99
N LYS A 110 5.41 -15.70 0.14
CA LYS A 110 5.78 -15.76 -1.29
C LYS A 110 5.38 -14.49 -2.03
N ALA A 111 4.20 -13.94 -1.74
CA ALA A 111 3.74 -12.70 -2.34
C ALA A 111 4.60 -11.50 -1.90
N ALA A 112 4.90 -11.39 -0.60
CA ALA A 112 5.77 -10.34 -0.08
C ALA A 112 7.20 -10.45 -0.64
N SER A 113 7.78 -11.67 -0.69
CA SER A 113 9.09 -11.89 -1.33
C SER A 113 9.13 -11.38 -2.79
N TYR A 114 8.04 -11.57 -3.54
CA TYR A 114 7.94 -11.04 -4.91
C TYR A 114 7.84 -9.51 -4.94
N ALA A 115 7.13 -8.90 -3.98
CA ALA A 115 7.03 -7.46 -3.83
C ALA A 115 8.39 -6.82 -3.46
N GLU A 116 9.12 -7.39 -2.50
CA GLU A 116 10.43 -6.86 -2.09
C GLU A 116 11.45 -6.94 -3.21
N LYS A 117 11.35 -7.97 -4.05
CA LYS A 117 12.18 -8.06 -5.26
C LYS A 117 11.92 -6.89 -6.21
N ILE A 118 10.68 -6.42 -6.30
CA ILE A 118 10.31 -5.25 -7.11
C ILE A 118 10.85 -3.98 -6.45
N HIS A 119 10.74 -3.84 -5.12
CA HIS A 119 11.30 -2.69 -4.40
C HIS A 119 12.82 -2.59 -4.57
N ALA A 120 13.55 -3.68 -4.34
CA ALA A 120 14.98 -3.76 -4.58
C ALA A 120 15.33 -3.40 -6.03
N GLY A 121 14.61 -3.95 -7.01
CA GLY A 121 14.80 -3.63 -8.43
C GLY A 121 14.60 -2.14 -8.73
N ASN A 122 13.57 -1.52 -8.17
CA ASN A 122 13.29 -0.10 -8.34
C ASN A 122 14.39 0.78 -7.72
N HIS A 123 14.83 0.50 -6.49
CA HIS A 123 15.90 1.26 -5.84
C HIS A 123 17.21 1.14 -6.61
N LYS A 124 17.55 -0.07 -7.07
CA LYS A 124 18.70 -0.32 -7.92
C LYS A 124 18.64 0.51 -9.21
N ALA A 125 17.51 0.50 -9.91
CA ALA A 125 17.35 1.25 -11.15
C ALA A 125 17.53 2.77 -10.94
N VAL A 126 17.04 3.31 -9.82
CA VAL A 126 17.25 4.73 -9.49
C VAL A 126 18.74 5.02 -9.25
N LEU A 127 19.45 4.17 -8.53
CA LEU A 127 20.90 4.34 -8.31
C LEU A 127 21.68 4.31 -9.63
N GLU A 128 21.35 3.38 -10.53
CA GLU A 128 21.99 3.26 -11.85
C GLU A 128 21.72 4.50 -12.72
N GLU A 129 20.48 5.01 -12.72
CA GLU A 129 20.11 6.26 -13.40
C GLU A 129 20.86 7.48 -12.83
N MET A 130 21.20 7.46 -11.54
CA MET A 130 22.03 8.48 -10.90
C MET A 130 23.52 8.33 -11.21
N GLY A 131 23.92 7.34 -12.01
CA GLY A 131 25.31 7.04 -12.36
C GLY A 131 26.10 6.32 -11.25
N VAL A 132 25.41 5.71 -10.29
CA VAL A 132 26.03 5.01 -9.15
C VAL A 132 26.19 3.52 -9.46
N THR A 133 27.40 3.01 -9.29
CA THR A 133 27.66 1.56 -9.29
C THR A 133 27.07 0.93 -8.04
N VAL A 134 25.99 0.18 -8.19
CA VAL A 134 25.28 -0.47 -7.07
C VAL A 134 26.14 -1.58 -6.47
N LYS A 135 26.36 -1.51 -5.16
CA LYS A 135 27.07 -2.56 -4.43
C LYS A 135 26.15 -3.76 -4.24
N PRO A 136 26.62 -5.00 -4.45
CA PRO A 136 25.82 -6.18 -4.18
C PRO A 136 25.36 -6.21 -2.72
N ALA A 137 24.11 -6.63 -2.50
CA ALA A 137 23.59 -6.84 -1.16
C ALA A 137 24.25 -8.07 -0.53
N THR A 138 24.73 -7.94 0.71
CA THR A 138 25.08 -9.09 1.54
C THR A 138 23.79 -9.71 2.06
N ILE A 139 23.54 -10.97 1.70
CA ILE A 139 22.33 -11.69 2.10
C ILE A 139 22.60 -12.46 3.39
N ASP A 140 21.81 -12.19 4.43
CA ASP A 140 21.80 -12.91 5.70
C ASP A 140 20.39 -13.39 6.02
N VAL A 141 20.20 -14.71 6.02
CA VAL A 141 18.90 -15.35 6.20
C VAL A 141 18.99 -16.33 7.37
N LYS A 142 18.26 -16.01 8.43
CA LYS A 142 18.01 -16.92 9.56
C LYS A 142 16.55 -17.34 9.56
N VAL A 143 16.31 -18.65 9.41
CA VAL A 143 14.98 -19.24 9.41
C VAL A 143 14.69 -19.90 10.76
N LEU A 144 13.56 -19.56 11.36
CA LEU A 144 13.06 -20.13 12.63
C LEU A 144 11.67 -20.76 12.41
N SER A 145 10.86 -20.94 13.47
CA SER A 145 9.46 -21.37 13.29
C SER A 145 8.63 -20.33 12.53
N THR A 146 7.51 -20.72 11.91
CA THR A 146 6.62 -19.79 11.20
C THR A 146 6.16 -18.63 12.08
N LYS A 147 5.88 -18.91 13.37
CA LYS A 147 5.49 -17.89 14.34
C LYS A 147 6.61 -16.86 14.55
N GLU A 148 7.83 -17.32 14.81
CA GLU A 148 8.99 -16.43 15.03
C GLU A 148 9.34 -15.65 13.75
N ASN A 149 9.20 -16.26 12.58
CA ASN A 149 9.41 -15.60 11.29
C ASN A 149 8.38 -14.48 11.05
N LEU A 150 7.12 -14.69 11.41
CA LEU A 150 6.08 -13.65 11.36
C LEU A 150 6.38 -12.49 12.32
N GLU A 151 6.72 -12.79 13.57
CA GLU A 151 7.11 -11.77 14.56
C GLU A 151 8.32 -10.95 14.09
N PHE A 152 9.28 -11.61 13.45
CA PHE A 152 10.44 -10.98 12.86
C PHE A 152 10.07 -10.10 11.66
N ALA A 153 9.21 -10.59 10.75
CA ALA A 153 8.72 -9.81 9.61
C ALA A 153 7.97 -8.55 10.07
N ILE A 154 7.05 -8.66 11.03
CA ILE A 154 6.32 -7.53 11.59
C ILE A 154 7.27 -6.45 12.12
N LYS A 155 8.34 -6.83 12.82
CA LYS A 155 9.34 -5.87 13.33
C LYS A 155 10.06 -5.14 12.20
N GLY A 156 10.45 -5.86 11.15
CA GLY A 156 11.10 -5.28 9.96
C GLY A 156 10.17 -4.28 9.27
N GLU A 157 9.00 -4.74 8.85
CA GLU A 157 7.98 -3.91 8.17
C GLU A 157 7.57 -2.69 9.00
N THR A 158 7.49 -2.84 10.33
CA THR A 158 7.21 -1.71 11.24
C THR A 158 8.33 -0.68 11.23
N TYR A 159 9.60 -1.11 11.33
CA TYR A 159 10.73 -0.20 11.26
C TYR A 159 10.76 0.55 9.92
N GLU A 160 10.51 -0.17 8.83
CA GLU A 160 10.50 0.39 7.49
C GLU A 160 9.38 1.42 7.32
N ALA A 161 8.15 1.07 7.71
CA ALA A 161 6.96 1.91 7.58
C ALA A 161 6.88 3.08 8.57
N THR A 162 7.63 3.06 9.68
CA THR A 162 7.55 4.13 10.70
C THR A 162 8.80 4.98 10.81
N THR A 163 9.96 4.44 10.40
CA THR A 163 11.26 5.09 10.63
C THR A 163 12.04 5.22 9.33
N MET A 164 12.40 4.10 8.68
CA MET A 164 13.33 4.10 7.56
C MET A 164 12.80 4.90 6.37
N TYR A 165 11.66 4.49 5.80
CA TYR A 165 11.13 5.13 4.60
C TYR A 165 10.68 6.57 4.80
N PRO A 166 10.01 6.97 5.90
CA PRO A 166 9.72 8.37 6.17
C PRO A 166 10.97 9.26 6.17
N ASN A 167 12.07 8.80 6.76
CA ASN A 167 13.34 9.54 6.77
C ASN A 167 13.96 9.59 5.38
N PHE A 168 13.98 8.47 4.65
CA PHE A 168 14.53 8.42 3.30
C PHE A 168 13.76 9.32 2.32
N LEU A 169 12.44 9.37 2.43
CA LEU A 169 11.59 10.26 1.64
C LEU A 169 11.88 11.73 1.93
N LYS A 170 12.10 12.11 3.20
CA LYS A 170 12.49 13.47 3.58
C LYS A 170 13.82 13.87 2.94
N ASP A 171 14.81 12.99 2.97
CA ASP A 171 16.13 13.25 2.39
C ASP A 171 16.04 13.36 0.85
N ALA A 172 15.31 12.43 0.19
CA ALA A 172 15.07 12.46 -1.25
C ALA A 172 14.31 13.71 -1.71
N ASN A 173 13.36 14.19 -0.91
CA ASN A 173 12.65 15.46 -1.15
C ASN A 173 13.60 16.65 -1.03
N THR A 174 14.47 16.65 -0.01
CA THR A 174 15.47 17.70 0.17
C THR A 174 16.47 17.72 -0.98
N ALA A 175 16.78 16.56 -1.57
CA ALA A 175 17.59 16.43 -2.77
C ALA A 175 16.85 16.74 -4.08
N ALA A 176 15.55 17.06 -4.03
CA ALA A 176 14.67 17.25 -5.19
C ALA A 176 14.73 16.10 -6.22
N ASN A 177 14.94 14.86 -5.76
CA ASN A 177 15.07 13.69 -6.64
C ASN A 177 13.73 12.96 -6.78
N GLN A 178 13.02 13.23 -7.87
CA GLN A 178 11.69 12.68 -8.11
C GLN A 178 11.68 11.16 -8.31
N LEU A 179 12.71 10.58 -8.93
CA LEU A 179 12.79 9.13 -9.14
C LEU A 179 12.99 8.39 -7.81
N ALA A 180 13.85 8.93 -6.94
CA ALA A 180 14.02 8.41 -5.59
C ALA A 180 12.71 8.50 -4.78
N LEU A 181 12.02 9.64 -4.83
CA LEU A 181 10.72 9.80 -4.16
C LEU A 181 9.69 8.78 -4.63
N ILE A 182 9.58 8.53 -5.93
CA ILE A 182 8.65 7.54 -6.48
C ILE A 182 9.00 6.15 -5.96
N SER A 183 10.26 5.74 -6.12
CA SER A 183 10.71 4.41 -5.72
C SER A 183 10.54 4.15 -4.23
N LEU A 184 10.93 5.09 -3.37
CA LEU A 184 10.80 4.99 -1.91
C LEU A 184 9.33 5.00 -1.48
N ASN A 185 8.49 5.80 -2.12
CA ASN A 185 7.07 5.89 -1.77
C ASN A 185 6.27 4.65 -2.22
N TYR A 186 6.73 3.94 -3.25
CA TYR A 186 6.17 2.65 -3.65
C TYR A 186 6.35 1.61 -2.53
N ALA A 187 7.58 1.41 -2.06
CA ALA A 187 7.88 0.51 -0.94
C ALA A 187 7.15 0.96 0.33
N TYR A 188 7.33 2.21 0.76
CA TYR A 188 6.68 2.78 1.95
C TYR A 188 5.19 2.47 2.09
N LYS A 189 4.43 2.60 1.00
CA LYS A 189 2.98 2.35 1.01
C LYS A 189 2.64 0.86 1.00
N THR A 190 3.49 0.03 0.41
CA THR A 190 3.34 -1.43 0.39
C THR A 190 3.66 -2.04 1.76
N GLU A 191 4.75 -1.62 2.41
CA GLU A 191 5.22 -2.15 3.71
C GLU A 191 4.20 -1.95 4.83
N LYS A 192 3.45 -0.85 4.80
CA LYS A 192 2.31 -0.65 5.70
C LYS A 192 1.28 -1.77 5.61
N LYS A 193 1.00 -2.24 4.40
CA LYS A 193 0.05 -3.34 4.17
C LYS A 193 0.66 -4.68 4.52
N HIS A 194 1.94 -4.91 4.21
CA HIS A 194 2.62 -6.15 4.59
C HIS A 194 2.67 -6.33 6.10
N LYS A 195 2.98 -5.26 6.86
CA LYS A 195 2.84 -5.25 8.32
C LYS A 195 1.46 -5.73 8.77
N GLU A 196 0.40 -5.14 8.23
CA GLU A 196 -0.98 -5.51 8.59
C GLU A 196 -1.29 -6.98 8.25
N PHE A 197 -0.85 -7.46 7.09
CA PHE A 197 -1.03 -8.86 6.70
C PHE A 197 -0.29 -9.83 7.64
N TYR A 198 0.94 -9.52 8.02
CA TYR A 198 1.69 -10.37 8.95
C TYR A 198 1.10 -10.34 10.37
N GLU A 199 0.61 -9.20 10.84
CA GLU A 199 -0.09 -9.10 12.13
C GLU A 199 -1.37 -9.96 12.14
N GLN A 200 -2.14 -9.93 11.05
CA GLN A 200 -3.32 -10.79 10.89
C GLN A 200 -2.94 -12.28 10.80
N ALA A 201 -1.88 -12.61 10.05
CA ALA A 201 -1.40 -13.97 9.93
C ALA A 201 -0.92 -14.55 11.27
N LEU A 202 -0.20 -13.74 12.07
CA LEU A 202 0.25 -14.14 13.41
C LEU A 202 -0.93 -14.36 14.35
N ALA A 203 -1.93 -13.47 14.34
CA ALA A 203 -3.13 -13.61 15.15
C ALA A 203 -3.94 -14.88 14.77
N ALA A 204 -4.07 -15.14 13.46
CA ALA A 204 -4.72 -16.35 12.95
C ALA A 204 -3.96 -17.61 13.33
N LEU A 205 -2.63 -17.60 13.24
CA LEU A 205 -1.77 -18.71 13.64
C LEU A 205 -1.94 -19.05 15.13
N ILE A 206 -1.84 -18.05 16.01
CA ILE A 206 -2.01 -18.24 17.46
C ILE A 206 -3.41 -18.76 17.81
N SER A 207 -4.42 -18.37 17.04
CA SER A 207 -5.80 -18.80 17.24
C SER A 207 -6.15 -20.13 16.56
N ASN A 208 -5.19 -20.84 15.97
CA ASN A 208 -5.40 -22.05 15.16
C ASN A 208 -6.39 -21.86 14.00
N LYS A 209 -6.38 -20.68 13.39
CA LYS A 209 -7.22 -20.27 12.25
C LYS A 209 -6.40 -19.87 11.01
N ALA A 210 -5.14 -20.31 10.91
CA ALA A 210 -4.29 -19.97 9.77
C ALA A 210 -4.91 -20.36 8.42
N ASN A 211 -5.72 -21.43 8.38
CA ASN A 211 -6.45 -21.88 7.20
C ASN A 211 -7.60 -20.96 6.74
N THR A 212 -7.94 -19.92 7.53
CA THR A 212 -8.94 -18.91 7.13
C THR A 212 -8.32 -17.71 6.42
N LEU A 213 -6.98 -17.65 6.36
CA LEU A 213 -6.27 -16.60 5.64
C LEU A 213 -6.47 -16.76 4.12
N PRO A 214 -6.23 -15.70 3.34
CA PRO A 214 -6.31 -15.78 1.89
C PRO A 214 -5.37 -16.82 1.28
N SER A 215 -5.88 -17.58 0.32
CA SER A 215 -5.10 -18.56 -0.47
C SER A 215 -4.72 -18.02 -1.85
N THR A 216 -4.90 -16.72 -2.09
CA THR A 216 -4.54 -16.06 -3.34
C THR A 216 -4.17 -14.61 -3.06
N TYR A 217 -3.04 -14.19 -3.61
CA TYR A 217 -2.54 -12.84 -3.58
C TYR A 217 -2.25 -12.34 -5.01
N PHE A 218 -2.32 -11.03 -5.20
CA PHE A 218 -2.02 -10.36 -6.46
C PHE A 218 -1.01 -9.25 -6.20
N VAL A 219 0.14 -9.32 -6.85
CA VAL A 219 1.24 -8.36 -6.68
C VAL A 219 1.34 -7.46 -7.90
N CYS A 220 1.33 -6.14 -7.69
CA CYS A 220 1.54 -5.17 -8.75
C CYS A 220 2.98 -5.26 -9.26
N PRO A 221 3.23 -5.55 -10.55
CA PRO A 221 4.59 -5.74 -11.06
C PRO A 221 5.43 -4.44 -11.11
N THR A 222 4.80 -3.29 -10.87
CA THR A 222 5.47 -1.97 -10.94
C THR A 222 5.95 -1.50 -9.58
N CYS A 223 5.15 -1.71 -8.53
CA CYS A 223 5.37 -1.07 -7.23
C CYS A 223 5.25 -2.02 -6.03
N GLY A 224 5.20 -3.34 -6.27
CA GLY A 224 5.12 -4.34 -5.19
C GLY A 224 3.78 -4.42 -4.45
N ASN A 225 2.84 -3.48 -4.68
CA ASN A 225 1.58 -3.45 -3.94
C ASN A 225 0.82 -4.78 -4.00
N THR A 226 0.58 -5.38 -2.83
CA THR A 226 -0.02 -6.71 -2.67
C THR A 226 -1.50 -6.61 -2.31
N TYR A 227 -2.36 -7.36 -3.00
CA TYR A 227 -3.80 -7.45 -2.74
C TYR A 227 -4.22 -8.88 -2.46
N GLU A 228 -5.11 -9.06 -1.50
CA GLU A 228 -5.66 -10.37 -1.15
C GLU A 228 -6.92 -10.68 -1.97
N THR A 229 -7.12 -11.95 -2.30
CA THR A 229 -8.36 -12.51 -2.92
C THR A 229 -8.69 -12.03 -4.34
N THR A 230 -8.60 -10.72 -4.63
CA THR A 230 -8.91 -10.14 -5.95
C THR A 230 -7.96 -9.00 -6.30
N ALA A 231 -7.59 -8.88 -7.58
CA ALA A 231 -6.87 -7.70 -8.09
C ALA A 231 -7.85 -6.55 -8.38
N PRO A 232 -7.50 -5.29 -8.07
CA PRO A 232 -8.30 -4.14 -8.46
C PRO A 232 -8.16 -3.88 -9.98
N LYS A 233 -9.08 -3.11 -10.57
CA LYS A 233 -8.95 -2.66 -11.99
C LYS A 233 -7.65 -1.88 -12.23
N ARG A 234 -7.20 -1.11 -11.23
CA ARG A 234 -5.98 -0.31 -11.25
C ARG A 234 -5.30 -0.38 -9.88
N CYS A 235 -3.98 -0.45 -9.86
CA CYS A 235 -3.20 -0.35 -8.64
C CYS A 235 -3.44 1.00 -7.94
N GLY A 236 -3.73 0.98 -6.64
CA GLY A 236 -3.94 2.20 -5.84
C GLY A 236 -2.67 3.01 -5.56
N ILE A 237 -1.50 2.51 -5.96
CA ILE A 237 -0.20 3.20 -5.80
C ILE A 237 0.34 3.65 -7.16
N SER A 238 0.47 2.73 -8.12
CA SER A 238 1.12 2.99 -9.42
C SER A 238 0.17 3.19 -10.59
N MET A 239 -1.14 3.00 -10.41
CA MET A 239 -2.15 3.00 -11.49
C MET A 239 -1.96 1.92 -12.58
N THR A 240 -1.06 0.95 -12.34
CA THR A 240 -0.89 -0.23 -13.21
C THR A 240 -2.21 -0.96 -13.40
N SER A 241 -2.50 -1.38 -14.63
CA SER A 241 -3.71 -2.16 -14.94
C SER A 241 -3.77 -3.45 -14.12
N GLY A 242 -4.94 -3.78 -13.57
CA GLY A 242 -5.20 -5.01 -12.82
C GLY A 242 -4.85 -6.28 -13.57
N GLU A 243 -4.99 -6.27 -14.90
CA GLU A 243 -4.68 -7.39 -15.80
C GLU A 243 -3.19 -7.77 -15.80
N LYS A 244 -2.32 -6.85 -15.38
CA LYS A 244 -0.87 -7.09 -15.32
C LYS A 244 -0.42 -7.67 -13.98
N PHE A 245 -1.32 -7.81 -13.01
CA PHE A 245 -0.94 -8.27 -11.68
C PHE A 245 -0.46 -9.71 -11.71
N VAL A 246 0.59 -9.98 -10.95
CA VAL A 246 1.12 -11.33 -10.81
C VAL A 246 0.29 -12.04 -9.76
N LYS A 247 -0.39 -13.10 -10.16
CA LYS A 247 -1.21 -13.93 -9.27
C LYS A 247 -0.34 -14.97 -8.58
N ILE A 248 -0.39 -14.99 -7.24
CA ILE A 248 0.28 -15.97 -6.38
C ILE A 248 -0.81 -16.79 -5.69
N ASN A 249 -1.03 -18.03 -6.13
CA ASN A 249 -2.03 -18.95 -5.58
C ASN A 249 -1.53 -20.40 -5.42
N SER A 250 -0.23 -20.60 -5.63
CA SER A 250 0.45 -21.88 -5.44
C SER A 250 1.87 -21.66 -4.90
N LEU A 251 2.37 -22.63 -4.15
CA LEU A 251 3.72 -22.65 -3.60
C LEU A 251 4.72 -23.17 -4.64
#